data_AF-A0A953F257-F1
#
_entry.id   AF-A0A953F257-F1
#
_cell.length_a   1.000
_cell.length_b   1.000
_cell.length_c   1.000
_cell.angle_alpha   90.00
_cell.angle_beta   90.00
_cell.angle_gamma   90.00
#
_symmetry.space_group_name_H-M   'P 1'
#
loop_
_entity.id
_entity.type
_entity.pdbx_description
1 polymer ?
#
loop_
_entity_poly.entity_id
_entity_poly.type
_entity_poly.pdbx_seq_one_letter_code
_entity_poly.pdbx_strand_id
1 'polypeptide(L)'
;MTTTERDLQQFTQFVHSHLSSGNADSTLDELFDLWRLENPPLAERAANVAAIAAAIADLRRGELGAPAGENSRQLRRDFGIADQ
;
A
#
# COMPACT_ATOMS: atom_id res chain seq x y z
N MET A 1 -22.42 -2.80 -17.71
CA MET A 1 -21.63 -3.52 -16.69
C MET A 1 -21.66 -2.71 -15.41
N THR A 2 -22.08 -3.35 -14.32
CA THR A 2 -22.02 -2.75 -12.98
C THR A 2 -20.59 -2.86 -12.46
N THR A 3 -20.20 -2.01 -11.49
CA THR A 3 -18.86 -2.05 -10.88
C THR A 3 -18.53 -3.44 -10.30
N THR A 4 -19.51 -4.08 -9.66
CA THR A 4 -19.37 -5.42 -9.07
C THR A 4 -19.08 -6.51 -10.11
N GLU A 5 -19.73 -6.48 -11.26
CA GLU A 5 -19.51 -7.46 -12.34
C GLU A 5 -18.09 -7.36 -12.91
N ARG A 6 -17.59 -6.13 -13.06
CA ARG A 6 -16.22 -5.88 -13.51
C ARG A 6 -15.20 -6.36 -12.48
N ASP A 7 -15.41 -6.06 -11.21
CA ASP A 7 -14.49 -6.44 -10.13
C ASP A 7 -14.38 -7.98 -10.02
N LEU A 8 -15.50 -8.69 -10.15
CA LEU A 8 -15.52 -10.16 -10.17
C LEU A 8 -14.74 -10.73 -11.37
N GLN A 9 -14.88 -10.14 -12.55
CA GLN A 9 -14.13 -10.56 -13.74
C GLN A 9 -12.63 -10.34 -13.57
N GLN A 10 -12.24 -9.18 -13.02
CA GLN A 10 -10.84 -8.86 -12.77
C GLN A 10 -10.22 -9.77 -11.72
N PHE A 11 -10.95 -10.07 -10.64
CA PHE A 11 -10.50 -11.05 -9.64
C PHE A 11 -10.36 -12.45 -10.24
N THR A 12 -11.32 -12.89 -11.05
CA THR A 12 -11.26 -14.19 -11.73
C THR A 12 -10.03 -14.30 -12.64
N GLN A 13 -9.75 -13.25 -13.42
CA GLN A 13 -8.57 -13.20 -14.29
C GLN A 13 -7.27 -13.23 -13.47
N PHE A 14 -7.22 -12.52 -12.35
CA PHE A 14 -6.09 -12.53 -11.43
C PHE A 14 -5.82 -13.94 -10.89
N VAL A 15 -6.85 -14.61 -10.36
CA VAL A 15 -6.72 -15.99 -9.83
C VAL A 15 -6.21 -16.94 -10.90
N HIS A 16 -6.74 -16.88 -12.12
CA HIS A 16 -6.24 -17.73 -13.22
C HIS A 16 -4.77 -17.49 -13.53
N SER A 17 -4.33 -16.23 -13.57
CA SER A 17 -2.92 -15.90 -13.79
C SER A 17 -2.04 -16.40 -12.65
N HIS A 18 -2.51 -16.27 -11.41
CA HIS A 18 -1.77 -16.66 -10.21
C HIS A 18 -1.61 -18.18 -10.06
N LEU A 19 -2.66 -18.95 -10.39
CA LEU A 19 -2.60 -20.41 -10.40
C LEU A 19 -1.72 -20.93 -11.54
N SER A 20 -1.74 -20.26 -12.70
CA SER A 20 -0.92 -20.64 -13.87
C SER A 20 0.57 -20.38 -13.67
N SER A 21 0.95 -19.51 -12.73
CA SER A 21 2.36 -19.23 -12.41
C SER A 21 2.98 -20.21 -11.40
N GLY A 22 2.25 -21.25 -10.99
CA GLY A 22 2.74 -22.32 -10.12
C GLY A 22 2.62 -22.05 -8.62
N ASN A 23 2.02 -20.92 -8.23
CA ASN A 23 1.70 -20.60 -6.83
C ASN A 23 0.30 -21.14 -6.47
N ALA A 24 0.15 -22.45 -6.41
CA ALA A 24 -1.13 -23.12 -6.16
C ALA A 24 -1.47 -23.30 -4.67
N ASP A 25 -0.59 -22.87 -3.77
CA ASP A 25 -0.74 -23.12 -2.32
C ASP A 25 -1.58 -22.06 -1.59
N SER A 26 -1.93 -20.95 -2.25
CA SER A 26 -2.69 -19.87 -1.64
C SER A 26 -4.18 -20.23 -1.52
N THR A 27 -4.73 -19.98 -0.35
CA THR A 27 -6.17 -20.07 -0.07
C THR A 27 -6.95 -18.98 -0.81
N LEU A 28 -8.27 -19.15 -0.93
CA LEU A 28 -9.12 -18.14 -1.56
C LEU A 28 -9.05 -16.78 -0.86
N ASP A 29 -8.96 -16.77 0.47
CA ASP A 29 -8.86 -15.55 1.27
C ASP A 29 -7.53 -14.85 1.02
N GLU A 30 -6.42 -15.59 0.99
CA GLU A 30 -5.10 -15.03 0.66
C GLU A 30 -5.04 -14.48 -0.76
N LEU A 31 -5.67 -15.16 -1.73
CA LEU A 31 -5.78 -14.67 -3.11
C LEU A 31 -6.59 -13.38 -3.18
N PHE A 32 -7.66 -13.28 -2.40
CA PHE A 32 -8.48 -12.09 -2.35
C PHE A 32 -7.75 -10.91 -1.69
N ASP A 33 -7.02 -11.16 -0.60
CA ASP A 33 -6.19 -10.16 0.05
C ASP A 33 -5.06 -9.66 -0.87
N LEU A 34 -4.38 -10.57 -1.58
CA LEU A 34 -3.35 -10.20 -2.55
C LEU A 34 -3.93 -9.35 -3.68
N TRP A 35 -5.09 -9.76 -4.21
CA TRP A 35 -5.78 -9.02 -5.26
C TRP A 35 -6.14 -7.60 -4.81
N ARG A 36 -6.63 -7.43 -3.57
CA ARG A 36 -6.96 -6.10 -3.01
C ARG A 36 -5.74 -5.21 -2.82
N LEU A 37 -4.58 -5.81 -2.52
CA LEU A 37 -3.31 -5.10 -2.41
C LEU A 37 -2.88 -4.51 -3.76
N GLU A 38 -3.06 -5.28 -4.84
CA GLU A 38 -2.75 -4.86 -6.20
C GLU A 38 -3.83 -3.98 -6.84
N ASN A 39 -5.08 -4.14 -6.39
CA ASN A 39 -6.27 -3.45 -6.89
C ASN A 39 -6.96 -2.72 -5.73
N PRO A 40 -6.31 -1.69 -5.15
CA PRO A 40 -6.89 -0.96 -4.03
C PRO A 40 -8.22 -0.30 -4.46
N PRO A 41 -9.22 -0.25 -3.56
CA PRO A 41 -10.46 0.46 -3.80
C PRO A 41 -10.22 1.89 -4.31
N LEU A 42 -11.10 2.40 -5.16
CA LEU A 42 -10.92 3.71 -5.80
C LEU A 42 -10.66 4.85 -4.78
N ALA A 43 -11.32 4.79 -3.62
CA ALA A 43 -11.12 5.76 -2.54
C ALA A 43 -9.71 5.70 -1.95
N GLU A 44 -9.19 4.50 -1.70
CA GLU A 44 -7.81 4.30 -1.20
C GLU A 44 -6.79 4.72 -2.26
N ARG A 45 -7.03 4.39 -3.53
CA ARG A 45 -6.19 4.84 -4.65
C ARG A 45 -6.15 6.36 -4.74
N ALA A 46 -7.29 7.04 -4.61
CA ALA A 46 -7.36 8.50 -4.64
C ALA A 46 -6.60 9.13 -3.46
N ALA A 47 -6.74 8.57 -2.25
CA ALA A 47 -6.01 9.01 -1.07
C ALA A 47 -4.48 8.85 -1.26
N ASN A 48 -4.04 7.70 -1.78
CA ASN A 48 -2.63 7.43 -2.04
C ASN A 48 -2.05 8.42 -3.07
N VAL A 49 -2.77 8.68 -4.17
CA VAL A 49 -2.34 9.68 -5.16
C VAL A 49 -2.26 11.08 -4.55
N ALA A 50 -3.22 11.48 -3.72
CA ALA A 50 -3.19 12.77 -3.05
C ALA A 50 -2.00 12.90 -2.09
N ALA A 51 -1.70 11.86 -1.30
CA ALA A 51 -0.56 11.84 -0.40
C ALA A 51 0.78 11.96 -1.14
N ILE A 52 0.95 11.23 -2.24
CA ILE A 52 2.15 11.32 -3.09
C ILE A 52 2.28 12.72 -3.70
N ALA A 53 1.18 13.28 -4.21
CA ALA A 53 1.18 14.62 -4.79
C ALA A 53 1.57 15.70 -3.75
N ALA A 54 1.08 15.57 -2.51
CA ALA A 54 1.47 16.43 -1.40
C ALA A 54 2.97 16.33 -1.09
N ALA A 55 3.49 15.10 -0.92
CA ALA A 55 4.91 14.89 -0.66
C ALA A 55 5.83 15.46 -1.77
N ILE A 56 5.42 15.36 -3.04
CA ILE A 56 6.14 15.98 -4.16
C ILE A 56 6.10 17.51 -4.07
N ALA A 57 4.98 18.10 -3.66
CA ALA A 57 4.86 19.54 -3.48
C ALA A 57 5.74 20.04 -2.34
N ASP A 58 5.77 19.32 -1.21
CA ASP A 58 6.62 19.62 -0.05
C ASP A 58 8.10 19.59 -0.45
N LEU A 59 8.52 18.54 -1.17
CA LEU A 59 9.87 18.41 -1.71
C LEU A 59 10.24 19.60 -2.62
N ARG A 60 9.33 20.03 -3.50
CA ARG A 60 9.55 21.18 -4.40
C ARG A 60 9.64 22.51 -3.65
N ARG A 61 9.05 22.63 -2.46
CA ARG A 61 9.20 23.79 -1.57
C ARG A 61 10.48 23.74 -0.72
N GLY A 62 11.28 22.69 -0.86
CA GLY A 62 12.52 22.49 -0.11
C GLY A 62 12.34 21.78 1.23
N GLU A 63 11.17 21.19 1.49
CA GLU A 63 10.95 20.34 2.66
C GLU A 63 11.55 18.95 2.39
N LEU A 64 12.67 18.66 3.04
CA LEU A 64 13.43 17.40 2.85
C LEU A 64 13.11 16.33 3.92
N GLY A 65 12.19 16.64 4.83
CA GLY A 65 11.92 15.82 6.01
C GLY A 65 13.00 15.98 7.09
N ALA A 66 13.15 14.95 7.92
CA ALA A 66 14.13 14.93 9.02
C ALA A 66 15.33 14.03 8.66
N PRO A 67 16.55 14.36 9.14
CA PRO A 67 17.68 13.47 9.12
C PRO A 67 17.36 12.05 9.61
N ALA A 68 18.03 11.07 8.99
CA ALA A 68 17.85 9.67 9.33
C ALA A 68 18.06 9.44 10.85
N GLY A 69 17.09 8.75 11.46
CA GLY A 69 17.09 8.42 12.88
C GLY A 69 16.71 9.57 13.83
N GLU A 70 16.52 10.81 13.36
CA GLU A 70 16.15 11.92 14.24
C GLU A 70 14.77 11.70 14.89
N ASN A 71 13.77 11.36 14.08
CA ASN A 71 12.43 11.04 14.58
C ASN A 71 12.44 9.81 15.50
N SER A 72 13.30 8.82 15.22
CA SER A 72 13.45 7.63 16.06
C SER A 72 14.04 7.98 17.44
N ARG A 73 15.09 8.80 17.48
CA ARG A 73 15.68 9.31 18.72
C ARG A 73 14.70 10.17 19.51
N GLN A 74 13.92 11.02 18.83
CA GLN A 74 12.89 11.82 19.49
C GLN A 74 11.83 10.92 20.14
N LEU A 75 11.32 9.93 19.40
CA LEU A 75 10.35 8.99 19.91
C LEU A 75 10.89 8.21 21.11
N ARG A 76 12.15 7.76 21.06
CA ARG A 76 12.80 7.08 22.20
C ARG A 76 12.85 7.97 23.44
N ARG A 77 13.19 9.26 23.30
CA ARG A 77 13.14 10.23 24.41
C ARG A 77 11.73 10.37 24.98
N ASP A 78 10.73 10.50 24.11
CA ASP A 78 9.33 10.68 24.52
C ASP A 78 8.80 9.48 25.32
N PHE A 79 9.32 8.28 25.03
CA PHE A 79 8.93 7.03 25.71
C PHE A 79 9.96 6.52 26.74
N GLY A 80 11.02 7.27 27.03
CA GLY A 80 12.05 6.88 28.01
C GLY A 80 12.88 5.65 27.62
N ILE A 81 13.03 5.37 26.32
CA ILE A 81 13.82 4.26 25.79
C ILE A 81 15.27 4.74 25.56
N ALA A 82 16.26 3.97 26.01
CA ALA A 82 17.67 4.33 25.81
C ALA A 82 18.08 4.25 24.31
N ASP A 83 18.90 5.21 23.87
CA ASP A 83 19.59 5.15 22.58
C ASP A 83 20.68 4.07 22.64
N GLN A 84 20.69 3.16 21.65
CA GLN A 84 21.70 2.09 21.49
C GLN A 84 22.83 2.54 20.58
#